data_AF-A0ABD5XGN8-F1
#
_entry.id   AF-A0ABD5XGN8-F1
#
_cell.length_a   1.000
_cell.length_b   1.000
_cell.length_c   1.000
_cell.angle_alpha   90.00
_cell.angle_beta   90.00
_cell.angle_gamma   90.00
#
_symmetry.space_group_name_H-M   'P 1'
#
loop_
_entity.id
_entity.type
_entity.pdbx_description
1 polymer ?
#
loop_
_entity_poly.entity_id
_entity_poly.type
_entity_poly.pdbx_seq_one_letter_code
_entity_poly.pdbx_strand_id
1 'polypeptide(L)'
;MSRWWSTVADAPDSRPTAADASGVATPATGVRAVERAVVPVVGKALEAAIAVLFIGLLTTVLFGGVVPDHRAAVGDELADRTLAAATERVEATAVVPDSAVRGTRRTDADLPRAIRGRAYRIAYVPNATLATDPNVTAPALVLDHPNDAFDRRLPVTLPDSVTVSGEWDSGNDCVVRVAVGDDGTTLELANGGADA
;
A
#
# COMPACT_ATOMS: atom_id res chain seq x y z
N MET A 1 91.90 -49.75 -11.45
CA MET A 1 92.90 -50.63 -10.78
C MET A 1 94.16 -49.80 -10.53
N SER A 2 94.93 -50.11 -9.47
CA SER A 2 96.26 -49.55 -9.10
C SER A 2 96.36 -48.01 -8.98
N ARG A 3 96.50 -47.46 -7.74
CA ARG A 3 97.79 -47.10 -7.05
C ARG A 3 98.50 -45.91 -7.76
N TRP A 4 99.17 -44.95 -7.12
CA TRP A 4 100.12 -45.04 -5.99
C TRP A 4 100.00 -43.85 -4.98
N TRP A 5 100.67 -44.03 -3.84
CA TRP A 5 100.84 -43.23 -2.60
C TRP A 5 101.74 -41.98 -2.83
N SER A 6 101.54 -40.79 -2.22
CA SER A 6 101.99 -40.26 -0.88
C SER A 6 103.53 -40.32 -0.65
N THR A 7 104.22 -39.67 0.30
CA THR A 7 103.99 -38.70 1.41
C THR A 7 105.28 -37.84 1.54
N VAL A 8 105.33 -36.56 1.97
CA VAL A 8 105.69 -36.05 3.32
C VAL A 8 106.00 -34.53 3.21
N ALA A 9 105.48 -33.68 4.12
CA ALA A 9 106.20 -32.59 4.81
C ALA A 9 105.28 -31.77 5.76
N ASP A 10 105.59 -31.80 7.06
CA ASP A 10 105.22 -30.84 8.12
C ASP A 10 105.83 -29.44 7.85
N ALA A 11 105.47 -28.28 8.44
CA ALA A 11 104.52 -27.80 9.47
C ALA A 11 104.43 -26.23 9.32
N PRO A 12 103.93 -25.36 10.24
CA PRO A 12 103.14 -25.57 11.47
C PRO A 12 101.86 -24.69 11.62
N ASP A 13 101.09 -25.08 12.64
CA ASP A 13 99.98 -24.48 13.41
C ASP A 13 99.70 -22.95 13.39
N SER A 14 98.40 -22.59 13.38
CA SER A 14 97.82 -21.54 14.26
C SER A 14 96.27 -21.58 14.32
N ARG A 15 95.72 -21.93 15.48
CA ARG A 15 94.33 -21.62 15.95
C ARG A 15 94.40 -20.49 17.02
N PRO A 16 93.30 -20.00 17.63
CA PRO A 16 91.86 -20.04 17.30
C PRO A 16 91.20 -18.64 17.29
N THR A 17 89.90 -18.56 16.94
CA THR A 17 88.99 -17.55 17.54
C THR A 17 87.57 -18.09 17.64
N ALA A 18 86.92 -17.85 18.78
CA ALA A 18 85.54 -18.20 19.07
C ALA A 18 84.76 -16.96 19.55
N ALA A 19 83.58 -16.74 18.98
CA ALA A 19 82.47 -15.91 19.49
C ALA A 19 81.26 -16.28 18.60
N ASP A 20 80.25 -17.00 19.10
CA ASP A 20 79.23 -16.60 20.08
C ASP A 20 78.18 -15.62 19.51
N ALA A 21 76.94 -16.11 19.40
CA ALA A 21 75.72 -15.33 19.21
C ALA A 21 74.49 -16.25 19.36
N SER A 22 74.10 -16.56 20.60
CA SER A 22 72.84 -17.27 20.89
C SER A 22 71.64 -16.36 20.59
N GLY A 23 70.96 -16.57 19.45
CA GLY A 23 69.79 -15.79 19.05
C GLY A 23 68.51 -16.17 19.80
N VAL A 24 68.04 -15.28 20.67
CA VAL A 24 66.78 -15.42 21.43
C VAL A 24 65.57 -15.56 20.50
N ALA A 25 64.81 -16.64 20.64
CA ALA A 25 63.55 -16.84 19.92
C ALA A 25 62.39 -16.07 20.59
N THR A 26 62.14 -14.84 20.15
CA THR A 26 61.01 -14.03 20.63
C THR A 26 59.70 -14.44 19.96
N PRO A 27 58.65 -14.84 20.71
CA PRO A 27 57.35 -15.24 20.15
C PRO A 27 56.48 -14.03 19.76
N ALA A 28 56.92 -13.25 18.78
CA ALA A 28 56.22 -12.05 18.27
C ALA A 28 55.23 -12.36 17.12
N THR A 29 54.51 -13.48 17.21
CA THR A 29 53.69 -14.02 16.10
C THR A 29 52.18 -13.92 16.32
N GLY A 30 51.71 -13.69 17.56
CA GLY A 30 50.27 -13.65 17.89
C GLY A 30 49.53 -12.40 17.37
N VAL A 31 50.01 -11.21 17.71
CA VAL A 31 49.25 -9.95 17.50
C VAL A 31 49.03 -9.65 16.01
N ARG A 32 50.09 -9.76 15.17
CA ARG A 32 50.00 -9.51 13.73
C ARG A 32 49.13 -10.54 12.98
N ALA A 33 49.00 -11.75 13.50
CA ALA A 33 48.13 -12.77 12.92
C ALA A 33 46.65 -12.44 13.20
N VAL A 34 46.33 -11.95 14.41
CA VAL A 34 44.98 -11.50 14.77
C VAL A 34 44.56 -10.29 13.94
N GLU A 35 45.38 -9.23 13.85
CA GLU A 35 45.06 -8.05 13.01
C GLU A 35 44.80 -8.43 11.54
N ARG A 36 45.58 -9.36 10.98
CA ARG A 36 45.37 -9.89 9.62
C ARG A 36 44.15 -10.80 9.49
N ALA A 37 43.65 -11.39 10.56
CA ALA A 37 42.42 -12.19 10.58
C ALA A 37 41.15 -11.33 10.68
N VAL A 38 41.24 -10.10 11.22
CA VAL A 38 40.09 -9.16 11.29
C VAL A 38 39.71 -8.64 9.90
N VAL A 39 40.69 -8.32 9.03
CA VAL A 39 40.44 -7.73 7.71
C VAL A 39 39.54 -8.62 6.81
N PRO A 40 39.76 -9.94 6.67
CA PRO A 40 38.84 -10.84 5.95
C PRO A 40 37.43 -10.86 6.54
N VAL A 41 37.30 -10.89 7.87
CA VAL A 41 36.00 -10.98 8.56
C VAL A 41 35.19 -9.70 8.37
N VAL A 42 35.82 -8.53 8.52
CA VAL A 42 35.18 -7.23 8.28
C VAL A 42 34.76 -7.09 6.81
N GLY A 43 35.58 -7.53 5.86
CA GLY A 43 35.23 -7.54 4.45
C GLY A 43 33.98 -8.38 4.15
N LYS A 44 33.89 -9.59 4.73
CA LYS A 44 32.71 -10.47 4.58
C LYS A 44 31.46 -9.95 5.30
N ALA A 45 31.61 -9.33 6.47
CA ALA A 45 30.51 -8.69 7.16
C ALA A 45 29.95 -7.50 6.35
N LEU A 46 30.82 -6.70 5.73
CA LEU A 46 30.42 -5.60 4.86
C LEU A 46 29.73 -6.09 3.58
N GLU A 47 30.26 -7.14 2.93
CA GLU A 47 29.65 -7.80 1.77
C GLU A 47 28.22 -8.28 2.09
N ALA A 48 28.04 -8.97 3.23
CA ALA A 48 26.74 -9.42 3.69
C ALA A 48 25.78 -8.26 4.05
N ALA A 49 26.28 -7.20 4.71
CA ALA A 49 25.48 -6.02 5.04
C ALA A 49 25.00 -5.27 3.79
N ILE A 50 25.87 -5.13 2.77
CA ILE A 50 25.50 -4.53 1.48
C ILE A 50 24.48 -5.41 0.75
N ALA A 51 24.65 -6.73 0.75
CA ALA A 51 23.69 -7.66 0.13
C ALA A 51 22.31 -7.58 0.81
N VAL A 52 22.25 -7.54 2.15
CA VAL A 52 21.00 -7.38 2.91
C VAL A 52 20.36 -6.01 2.64
N LEU A 53 21.15 -4.93 2.62
CA LEU A 53 20.66 -3.59 2.29
C LEU A 53 20.11 -3.53 0.85
N PHE A 54 20.80 -4.15 -0.11
CA PHE A 54 20.37 -4.22 -1.50
C PHE A 54 19.07 -5.02 -1.65
N ILE A 55 18.95 -6.19 -1.02
CA ILE A 55 17.72 -6.99 -1.02
C ILE A 55 16.57 -6.23 -0.35
N GLY A 56 16.83 -5.54 0.76
CA GLY A 56 15.84 -4.70 1.45
C GLY A 56 15.36 -3.54 0.58
N LEU A 57 16.27 -2.84 -0.08
CA LEU A 57 15.94 -1.74 -1.00
C LEU A 57 15.19 -2.25 -2.24
N LEU A 58 15.64 -3.36 -2.85
CA LEU A 58 15.00 -3.98 -4.01
C LEU A 58 13.59 -4.46 -3.66
N THR A 59 13.41 -5.09 -2.49
CA THR A 59 12.09 -5.48 -1.97
C THR A 59 11.21 -4.24 -1.75
N THR A 60 11.76 -3.17 -1.19
CA THR A 60 11.03 -1.91 -0.97
C THR A 60 10.61 -1.25 -2.29
N VAL A 61 11.45 -1.27 -3.32
CA VAL A 61 11.10 -0.74 -4.65
C VAL A 61 10.05 -1.62 -5.34
N LEU A 62 10.25 -2.94 -5.37
CA LEU A 62 9.35 -3.90 -6.05
C LEU A 62 7.95 -3.95 -5.41
N PHE A 63 7.87 -3.98 -4.08
CA PHE A 63 6.59 -4.12 -3.36
C PHE A 63 6.02 -2.80 -2.83
N GLY A 64 6.85 -1.78 -2.63
CA GLY A 64 6.42 -0.46 -2.15
C GLY A 64 6.06 0.53 -3.25
N GLY A 65 6.60 0.40 -4.46
CA GLY A 65 6.34 1.33 -5.57
C GLY A 65 5.06 1.05 -6.36
N VAL A 66 4.81 -0.21 -6.74
CA VAL A 66 3.70 -0.56 -7.67
C VAL A 66 2.35 -0.70 -6.95
N VAL A 67 2.38 -1.10 -5.67
CA VAL A 67 1.19 -1.42 -4.89
C VAL A 67 0.32 -0.20 -4.53
N PRO A 68 0.86 0.99 -4.17
CA PRO A 68 0.06 2.18 -3.93
C PRO A 68 -0.79 2.61 -5.13
N ASP A 69 -0.19 2.62 -6.32
CA ASP A 69 -0.80 3.10 -7.56
C ASP A 69 -1.89 2.14 -8.07
N HIS A 70 -1.62 0.84 -8.05
CA HIS A 70 -2.65 -0.15 -8.39
C HIS A 70 -3.84 -0.10 -7.42
N ARG A 71 -3.59 0.15 -6.12
CA ARG A 71 -4.68 0.37 -5.16
C ARG A 71 -5.41 1.70 -5.40
N ALA A 72 -4.78 2.71 -5.99
CA ALA A 72 -5.43 3.99 -6.33
C ALA A 72 -6.44 3.78 -7.46
N ALA A 73 -5.99 3.25 -8.60
CA ALA A 73 -6.85 2.92 -9.72
C ALA A 73 -8.05 2.02 -9.34
N VAL A 74 -7.83 1.03 -8.47
CA VAL A 74 -8.92 0.17 -7.95
C VAL A 74 -9.87 0.93 -7.00
N GLY A 75 -9.36 1.89 -6.23
CA GLY A 75 -10.20 2.74 -5.37
C GLY A 75 -11.06 3.72 -6.17
N ASP A 76 -10.49 4.31 -7.22
CA ASP A 76 -11.19 5.21 -8.16
C ASP A 76 -12.33 4.48 -8.86
N GLU A 77 -12.00 3.37 -9.54
CA GLU A 77 -12.97 2.53 -10.25
C GLU A 77 -14.07 1.98 -9.31
N LEU A 78 -13.73 1.68 -8.04
CA LEU A 78 -14.71 1.27 -7.05
C LEU A 78 -15.65 2.42 -6.65
N ALA A 79 -15.14 3.65 -6.49
CA ALA A 79 -15.97 4.82 -6.21
C ALA A 79 -16.94 5.12 -7.35
N ASP A 80 -16.46 5.07 -8.60
CA ASP A 80 -17.26 5.28 -9.80
C ASP A 80 -18.38 4.24 -9.93
N ARG A 81 -18.07 2.94 -9.80
CA ARG A 81 -19.09 1.87 -9.82
C ARG A 81 -20.07 1.95 -8.65
N THR A 82 -19.59 2.32 -7.47
CA THR A 82 -20.44 2.46 -6.28
C THR A 82 -21.47 3.57 -6.47
N LEU A 83 -21.05 4.73 -6.97
CA LEU A 83 -21.98 5.83 -7.23
C LEU A 83 -22.91 5.53 -8.41
N ALA A 84 -22.43 4.87 -9.46
CA ALA A 84 -23.28 4.42 -10.57
C ALA A 84 -24.39 3.45 -10.10
N ALA A 85 -24.04 2.45 -9.29
CA ALA A 85 -25.02 1.52 -8.71
C ALA A 85 -25.98 2.20 -7.73
N ALA A 86 -25.51 3.19 -6.96
CA ALA A 86 -26.35 4.00 -6.08
C ALA A 86 -27.37 4.84 -6.88
N THR A 87 -26.93 5.52 -7.95
CA THR A 87 -27.81 6.29 -8.84
C THR A 87 -28.84 5.39 -9.51
N GLU A 88 -28.42 4.28 -10.15
CA GLU A 88 -29.33 3.32 -10.78
C GLU A 88 -30.40 2.83 -9.79
N ARG A 89 -30.01 2.56 -8.54
CA ARG A 89 -30.95 2.11 -7.50
C ARG A 89 -31.93 3.18 -7.07
N VAL A 90 -31.49 4.44 -6.95
CA VAL A 90 -32.37 5.57 -6.63
C VAL A 90 -33.35 5.83 -7.79
N GLU A 91 -32.88 5.88 -9.04
CA GLU A 91 -33.72 6.07 -10.22
C GLU A 91 -34.75 4.93 -10.38
N ALA A 92 -34.31 3.66 -10.31
CA ALA A 92 -35.19 2.50 -10.40
C ALA A 92 -36.22 2.43 -9.26
N THR A 93 -35.92 3.05 -8.11
CA THR A 93 -36.82 3.10 -6.94
C THR A 93 -37.73 4.33 -6.97
N ALA A 94 -37.34 5.40 -7.66
CA ALA A 94 -38.15 6.61 -7.88
C ALA A 94 -39.28 6.42 -8.90
N VAL A 95 -39.15 5.44 -9.82
CA VAL A 95 -40.21 5.10 -10.78
C VAL A 95 -41.32 4.31 -10.06
N VAL A 96 -42.32 5.06 -9.57
CA VAL A 96 -43.54 4.53 -8.96
C VAL A 96 -44.65 4.46 -10.03
N PRO A 97 -45.28 3.29 -10.27
CA PRO A 97 -46.42 3.18 -11.19
C PRO A 97 -47.65 3.96 -10.68
N ASP A 98 -48.45 4.53 -11.59
CA ASP A 98 -49.71 5.23 -11.25
C ASP A 98 -50.72 4.37 -10.47
N SER A 99 -50.59 3.05 -10.55
CA SER A 99 -51.40 2.06 -9.81
C SER A 99 -50.87 1.73 -8.41
N ALA A 100 -49.79 2.38 -7.96
CA ALA A 100 -49.21 2.14 -6.64
C ALA A 100 -50.18 2.55 -5.52
N VAL A 101 -50.39 1.63 -4.58
CA VAL A 101 -51.16 1.90 -3.36
C VAL A 101 -50.32 2.78 -2.43
N ARG A 102 -50.93 3.81 -1.83
CA ARG A 102 -50.28 4.65 -0.81
C ARG A 102 -49.69 3.80 0.30
N GLY A 103 -48.50 4.17 0.76
CA GLY A 103 -47.78 3.45 1.80
C GLY A 103 -46.29 3.70 1.73
N THR A 104 -45.55 2.91 2.52
CA THR A 104 -44.09 2.95 2.57
C THR A 104 -43.48 1.65 2.02
N ARG A 105 -42.43 1.79 1.22
CA ARG A 105 -41.59 0.69 0.72
C ARG A 105 -40.15 0.93 1.12
N ARG A 106 -39.43 -0.13 1.49
CA ARG A 106 -37.99 -0.11 1.75
C ARG A 106 -37.28 -1.01 0.74
N THR A 107 -36.15 -0.55 0.23
CA THR A 107 -35.26 -1.29 -0.67
C THR A 107 -33.83 -1.07 -0.20
N ASP A 108 -33.08 -2.14 0.09
CA ASP A 108 -31.68 -2.02 0.51
C ASP A 108 -30.78 -1.62 -0.68
N ALA A 109 -29.79 -0.76 -0.43
CA ALA A 109 -28.99 -0.14 -1.48
C ALA A 109 -27.83 -1.02 -1.98
N ASP A 110 -27.43 -2.03 -1.20
CA ASP A 110 -26.26 -2.91 -1.39
C ASP A 110 -24.98 -2.15 -1.79
N LEU A 111 -24.46 -1.37 -0.84
CA LEU A 111 -23.27 -0.53 -1.02
C LEU A 111 -22.07 -1.13 -0.27
N PRO A 112 -20.84 -1.07 -0.83
CA PRO A 112 -19.63 -1.46 -0.10
C PRO A 112 -19.47 -0.66 1.19
N ARG A 113 -19.20 -1.32 2.33
CA ARG A 113 -19.06 -0.63 3.63
C ARG A 113 -17.90 0.37 3.69
N ALA A 114 -16.94 0.28 2.77
CA ALA A 114 -15.78 1.17 2.73
C ALA A 114 -15.11 1.20 1.34
N ILE A 115 -14.59 2.36 0.97
CA ILE A 115 -13.61 2.53 -0.12
C ILE A 115 -12.25 2.77 0.54
N ARG A 116 -11.19 2.11 0.06
CA ARG A 116 -9.84 2.14 0.69
C ARG A 116 -9.81 1.88 2.21
N GLY A 117 -10.81 1.21 2.77
CA GLY A 117 -10.93 0.95 4.22
C GLY A 117 -11.47 2.12 5.05
N ARG A 118 -12.08 3.13 4.41
CA ARG A 118 -12.84 4.21 5.07
C ARG A 118 -14.30 4.20 4.62
N ALA A 119 -15.20 4.48 5.55
CA ALA A 119 -16.59 4.78 5.22
C ALA A 119 -16.65 6.14 4.50
N TYR A 120 -17.65 6.26 3.63
CA TYR A 120 -18.00 7.42 2.83
C TYR A 120 -19.51 7.70 2.94
N ARG A 121 -19.90 8.89 2.49
CA ARG A 121 -21.27 9.39 2.51
C ARG A 121 -21.80 9.51 1.08
N ILE A 122 -23.08 9.20 0.86
CA ILE A 122 -23.78 9.53 -0.39
C ILE A 122 -25.00 10.39 -0.05
N ALA A 123 -25.05 11.60 -0.61
CA ALA A 123 -26.15 12.53 -0.43
C ALA A 123 -26.73 12.97 -1.77
N TYR A 124 -28.03 13.25 -1.81
CA TYR A 124 -28.66 13.91 -2.96
C TYR A 124 -28.47 15.42 -2.87
N VAL A 125 -27.99 16.02 -3.95
CA VAL A 125 -27.77 17.46 -4.07
C VAL A 125 -28.52 17.97 -5.31
N PRO A 126 -29.60 18.77 -5.14
CA PRO A 126 -30.47 19.15 -6.26
C PRO A 126 -29.83 20.12 -7.26
N ASN A 127 -28.75 20.80 -6.87
CA ASN A 127 -28.02 21.76 -7.71
C ASN A 127 -26.50 21.51 -7.58
N ALA A 128 -26.06 20.28 -7.86
CA ALA A 128 -24.65 19.92 -7.82
C ALA A 128 -23.92 20.44 -9.05
N THR A 129 -22.78 21.09 -8.86
CA THR A 129 -21.83 21.39 -9.95
C THR A 129 -21.26 20.09 -10.50
N LEU A 130 -21.37 19.88 -11.81
CA LEU A 130 -20.89 18.67 -12.46
C LEU A 130 -19.39 18.73 -12.75
N ALA A 131 -18.71 17.57 -12.69
CA ALA A 131 -17.29 17.47 -12.99
C ALA A 131 -16.96 17.78 -14.46
N THR A 132 -17.93 17.67 -15.36
CA THR A 132 -17.77 17.91 -16.81
C THR A 132 -17.68 19.39 -17.17
N ASP A 133 -18.41 20.27 -16.47
CA ASP A 133 -18.38 21.72 -16.67
C ASP A 133 -18.73 22.44 -15.34
N PRO A 134 -17.83 23.26 -14.77
CA PRO A 134 -18.07 23.95 -13.50
C PRO A 134 -19.19 24.99 -13.54
N ASN A 135 -19.68 25.37 -14.72
CA ASN A 135 -20.80 26.30 -14.89
C ASN A 135 -22.16 25.60 -14.98
N VAL A 136 -22.18 24.26 -15.07
CA VAL A 136 -23.40 23.46 -15.18
C VAL A 136 -23.75 22.86 -13.82
N THR A 137 -24.98 23.11 -13.38
CA THR A 137 -25.56 22.49 -12.17
C THR A 137 -26.75 21.61 -12.54
N ALA A 138 -26.86 20.46 -11.87
CA ALA A 138 -27.94 19.50 -12.05
C ALA A 138 -28.22 18.75 -10.74
N PRO A 139 -29.39 18.11 -10.59
CA PRO A 139 -29.60 17.15 -9.51
C PRO A 139 -28.63 15.97 -9.66
N ALA A 140 -27.91 15.65 -8.59
CA ALA A 140 -26.90 14.59 -8.58
C ALA A 140 -26.88 13.84 -7.24
N LEU A 141 -26.43 12.59 -7.26
CA LEU A 141 -25.85 11.98 -6.08
C LEU A 141 -24.38 12.39 -5.97
N VAL A 142 -23.97 12.75 -4.76
CA VAL A 142 -22.59 13.13 -4.42
C VAL A 142 -22.06 12.10 -3.44
N LEU A 143 -20.99 11.40 -3.83
CA LEU A 143 -20.17 10.58 -2.94
C LEU A 143 -19.08 11.49 -2.36
N ASP A 144 -19.14 11.67 -1.04
CA ASP A 144 -18.18 12.41 -0.21
C ASP A 144 -17.33 11.40 0.58
N HIS A 145 -16.02 11.40 0.36
CA HIS A 145 -15.09 10.43 0.93
C HIS A 145 -14.02 11.16 1.76
N PRO A 146 -13.52 10.59 2.89
CA PRO A 146 -12.44 11.19 3.71
C PRO A 146 -11.07 11.40 3.02
N ASN A 147 -11.01 11.21 1.71
CA ASN A 147 -9.90 11.46 0.81
C ASN A 147 -10.56 11.84 -0.52
N ASP A 148 -10.43 13.11 -0.90
CA ASP A 148 -11.08 13.81 -2.01
C ASP A 148 -10.77 13.19 -3.38
N ALA A 149 -9.67 12.46 -3.51
CA ALA A 149 -9.36 11.67 -4.71
C ALA A 149 -10.49 10.67 -5.07
N PHE A 150 -11.28 10.21 -4.11
CA PHE A 150 -12.40 9.29 -4.32
C PHE A 150 -13.78 9.97 -4.31
N ASP A 151 -13.84 11.30 -4.18
CA ASP A 151 -15.11 12.03 -4.32
C ASP A 151 -15.65 11.85 -5.73
N ARG A 152 -16.97 11.60 -5.85
CA ARG A 152 -17.64 11.43 -7.14
C ARG A 152 -18.99 12.15 -7.14
N ARG A 153 -19.41 12.60 -8.32
CA ARG A 153 -20.70 13.28 -8.55
C ARG A 153 -21.31 12.73 -9.83
N LEU A 154 -22.53 12.22 -9.75
CA LEU A 154 -23.22 11.63 -10.90
C LEU A 154 -24.65 12.19 -10.98
N PRO A 155 -25.05 12.78 -12.13
CA PRO A 155 -26.42 13.26 -12.32
C PRO A 155 -27.46 12.17 -12.06
N VAL A 156 -28.66 12.57 -11.66
CA VAL A 156 -29.81 11.68 -11.45
C VAL A 156 -31.00 12.20 -12.26
N THR A 157 -31.70 11.29 -12.95
CA THR A 157 -32.93 11.57 -13.67
C THR A 157 -34.12 11.12 -12.83
N LEU A 158 -34.81 12.06 -12.21
CA LEU A 158 -35.99 11.80 -11.36
C LEU A 158 -37.25 12.44 -11.96
N PRO A 159 -38.44 11.85 -11.78
CA PRO A 159 -39.70 12.52 -12.07
C PRO A 159 -39.87 13.77 -11.18
N ASP A 160 -40.45 14.85 -11.72
CA ASP A 160 -40.66 16.12 -11.01
C ASP A 160 -41.54 15.99 -9.74
N SER A 161 -42.31 14.90 -9.62
CA SER A 161 -43.15 14.56 -8.47
C SER A 161 -42.40 13.83 -7.33
N VAL A 162 -41.09 13.59 -7.49
CA VAL A 162 -40.26 12.90 -6.49
C VAL A 162 -39.41 13.91 -5.72
N THR A 163 -39.63 14.00 -4.41
CA THR A 163 -38.76 14.75 -3.49
C THR A 163 -37.77 13.80 -2.84
N VAL A 164 -36.46 14.08 -2.96
CA VAL A 164 -35.41 13.28 -2.32
C VAL A 164 -34.89 13.97 -1.07
N SER A 165 -34.69 13.22 0.00
CA SER A 165 -34.16 13.69 1.28
C SER A 165 -33.20 12.67 1.92
N GLY A 166 -32.51 13.09 2.97
CA GLY A 166 -31.59 12.23 3.72
C GLY A 166 -30.23 12.02 3.06
N GLU A 167 -29.45 11.13 3.65
CA GLU A 167 -28.10 10.77 3.25
C GLU A 167 -27.77 9.34 3.73
N TRP A 168 -26.93 8.65 2.96
CA TRP A 168 -26.37 7.37 3.34
C TRP A 168 -24.98 7.53 3.96
N ASP A 169 -24.74 6.78 5.03
CA ASP A 169 -23.41 6.57 5.60
C ASP A 169 -23.07 5.09 5.43
N SER A 170 -22.08 4.78 4.59
CA SER A 170 -21.67 3.40 4.26
C SER A 170 -21.11 2.60 5.45
N GLY A 171 -20.83 3.24 6.59
CA GLY A 171 -20.58 2.52 7.84
C GLY A 171 -21.80 1.70 8.29
N ASN A 172 -23.00 2.07 7.86
CA ASN A 172 -24.28 1.45 8.20
C ASN A 172 -24.85 0.68 7.00
N ASP A 173 -25.96 -0.03 7.21
CA ASP A 173 -26.77 -0.56 6.10
C ASP A 173 -27.50 0.61 5.43
N CYS A 174 -27.30 0.82 4.13
CA CYS A 174 -27.91 1.92 3.39
C CYS A 174 -29.21 1.46 2.74
N VAL A 175 -30.32 2.19 2.91
CA VAL A 175 -31.64 1.82 2.39
C VAL A 175 -32.36 3.01 1.75
N VAL A 176 -33.04 2.76 0.63
CA VAL A 176 -34.02 3.68 0.06
C VAL A 176 -35.36 3.43 0.75
N ARG A 177 -35.99 4.47 1.28
CA ARG A 177 -37.39 4.46 1.72
C ARG A 177 -38.22 5.30 0.77
N VAL A 178 -39.28 4.72 0.21
CA VAL A 178 -40.25 5.43 -0.62
C VAL A 178 -41.53 5.56 0.15
N ALA A 179 -42.04 6.78 0.32
CA ALA A 179 -43.36 7.07 0.85
C ALA A 179 -44.22 7.67 -0.27
N VAL A 180 -45.31 7.01 -0.62
CA VAL A 180 -46.28 7.49 -1.62
C VAL A 180 -47.46 8.11 -0.87
N GLY A 181 -47.58 9.43 -0.95
CA GLY A 181 -48.60 10.23 -0.28
C GLY A 181 -49.58 10.91 -1.24
N ASP A 182 -50.37 11.85 -0.72
CA ASP A 182 -51.28 12.68 -1.52
C ASP A 182 -50.55 13.81 -2.26
N ASP A 183 -49.50 14.36 -1.68
CA ASP A 183 -48.72 15.48 -2.21
C ASP A 183 -47.59 15.04 -3.18
N GLY A 184 -47.42 13.74 -3.41
CA GLY A 184 -46.41 13.17 -4.31
C GLY A 184 -45.66 11.97 -3.71
N THR A 185 -44.47 11.71 -4.24
CA THR A 185 -43.58 10.62 -3.78
C THR A 185 -42.38 11.21 -3.05
N THR A 186 -42.14 10.78 -1.81
CA THR A 186 -40.92 11.11 -1.06
C THR A 186 -39.97 9.92 -1.08
N LEU A 187 -38.71 10.16 -1.44
CA LEU A 187 -37.64 9.17 -1.46
C LEU A 187 -36.56 9.56 -0.46
N GLU A 188 -36.46 8.84 0.64
CA GLU A 188 -35.52 9.10 1.72
C GLU A 188 -34.33 8.13 1.62
N LEU A 189 -33.12 8.69 1.57
CA LEU A 189 -31.86 7.96 1.74
C LEU A 189 -31.62 7.80 3.24
N ALA A 190 -31.92 6.62 3.79
CA ALA A 190 -31.85 6.34 5.22
C ALA A 190 -30.81 5.27 5.56
N ASN A 191 -30.31 5.31 6.79
CA ASN A 191 -29.53 4.22 7.37
C ASN A 191 -30.45 3.20 8.06
N GLY A 192 -30.13 1.92 7.93
CA GLY A 192 -31.06 0.81 8.09
C GLY A 192 -31.49 0.50 9.53
N GLY A 193 -30.84 1.10 10.52
CA GLY A 193 -31.06 0.88 11.96
C GLY A 193 -32.00 1.87 12.65
N ALA A 194 -32.72 2.72 11.91
CA ALA A 194 -33.56 3.78 12.49
C ALA A 194 -34.97 3.34 12.98
N ASP A 195 -35.44 2.13 12.65
CA ASP A 195 -36.72 1.59 13.16
C ASP A 195 -36.54 0.15 13.68
N ALA A 196 -36.60 -0.01 15.00
CA ALA A 196 -36.79 -1.27 15.72
C ALA A 196 -37.46 -0.99 17.07
#